data_AF-A0A371CG99-F1
#
_entry.id   AF-A0A371CG99-F1
#
_cell.length_a   1.000
_cell.length_b   1.000
_cell.length_c   1.000
_cell.angle_alpha   90.00
_cell.angle_beta   90.00
_cell.angle_gamma   90.00
#
_symmetry.space_group_name_H-M   'P 1'
#
loop_
_entity.id
_entity.type
_entity.pdbx_description
1 polymer ?
#
loop_
_entity_poly.entity_id
_entity_poly.type
_entity_poly.pdbx_seq_one_letter_code
_entity_poly.pdbx_strand_id
1 'polypeptide(L)'
;MVEVTEIISRALLKDEQRACLPASGSGEPLAQVIRRRIGPKSELIEMLAARVNGRLELIEKSGPTLDAWLAHGGNLSAAAQAMGAHRNSLRYRLDNLFRETGLRPDCAQDLETLVMVRAMLRPTTEFETPPGDIE
;
A
#
# COMPACT_ATOMS: atom_id res chain seq x y z
N MET A 1 37.24 -0.19 -11.05
CA MET A 1 36.24 0.50 -11.92
C MET A 1 34.79 0.07 -11.65
N VAL A 2 34.54 -1.05 -10.94
CA VAL A 2 33.19 -1.57 -10.63
C VAL A 2 32.54 -0.90 -9.40
N GLU A 3 33.34 -0.34 -8.49
CA GLU A 3 32.82 0.30 -7.26
C GLU A 3 31.99 1.56 -7.55
N VAL A 4 32.38 2.37 -8.54
CA VAL A 4 31.66 3.62 -8.85
C VAL A 4 30.27 3.31 -9.41
N THR A 5 30.14 2.30 -10.27
CA THR A 5 28.84 1.84 -10.78
C THR A 5 27.95 1.27 -9.68
N GLU A 6 28.51 0.53 -8.72
CA GLU A 6 27.74 -0.03 -7.61
C GLU A 6 27.27 1.05 -6.63
N ILE A 7 28.15 2.02 -6.33
CA ILE A 7 27.85 3.17 -5.47
C ILE A 7 26.74 4.03 -6.10
N ILE A 8 26.86 4.36 -7.39
CA ILE A 8 25.85 5.14 -8.13
C ILE A 8 24.53 4.37 -8.18
N SER A 9 24.54 3.07 -8.47
CA SER A 9 23.32 2.26 -8.52
C SER A 9 22.64 2.19 -7.16
N ARG A 10 23.42 2.01 -6.08
CA ARG A 10 22.90 1.95 -4.71
C ARG A 10 22.41 3.32 -4.22
N ALA A 11 23.00 4.42 -4.70
CA ALA A 11 22.54 5.78 -4.43
C ALA A 11 21.23 6.09 -5.16
N LEU A 12 21.11 5.75 -6.45
CA LEU A 12 19.88 5.87 -7.24
C LEU A 12 18.74 5.06 -6.61
N LEU A 13 18.99 3.80 -6.26
CA LEU A 13 17.99 2.95 -5.60
C LEU A 13 17.56 3.52 -4.22
N LYS A 14 18.47 4.15 -3.48
CA LYS A 14 18.14 4.81 -2.20
C LYS A 14 17.35 6.10 -2.38
N ASP A 15 17.59 6.83 -3.47
CA ASP A 15 16.88 8.06 -3.80
C ASP A 15 15.46 7.77 -4.28
N GLU A 16 15.28 6.76 -5.15
CA GLU A 16 13.97 6.21 -5.51
C GLU A 16 13.19 5.72 -4.28
N GLN A 17 13.88 5.13 -3.29
CA GLN A 17 13.29 4.71 -2.03
C GLN A 17 12.86 5.89 -1.12
N ARG A 18 13.42 7.09 -1.28
CA ARG A 18 13.06 8.29 -0.51
C ARG A 18 11.90 9.07 -1.13
N ALA A 19 11.60 8.87 -2.41
CA ALA A 19 10.60 9.65 -3.15
C ALA A 19 9.15 9.46 -2.68
N CYS A 20 8.87 8.52 -1.77
CA CYS A 20 7.55 8.31 -1.19
C CYS A 20 7.40 8.86 0.24
N LEU A 21 8.22 9.85 0.62
CA LEU A 21 7.85 10.71 1.74
C LEU A 21 6.55 11.44 1.38
N PRO A 22 5.54 11.47 2.25
CA PRO A 22 4.34 12.25 1.97
C PRO A 22 4.78 13.68 1.71
N ALA A 23 4.57 14.15 0.47
CA ALA A 23 4.61 15.57 0.20
C ALA A 23 3.77 16.24 1.29
N SER A 24 4.34 17.21 1.99
CA SER A 24 3.77 17.86 3.18
C SER A 24 2.51 18.69 2.89
N GLY A 25 1.66 18.25 1.97
CA GLY A 25 0.30 18.72 1.80
C GLY A 25 -0.60 18.08 2.84
N SER A 26 -1.04 18.88 3.80
CA SER A 26 -2.07 18.62 4.80
C SER A 26 -3.48 18.39 4.21
N GLY A 27 -3.55 17.74 3.05
CA GLY A 27 -4.80 17.45 2.35
C GLY A 27 -5.38 16.11 2.77
N GLU A 28 -6.70 16.05 2.86
CA GLU A 28 -7.47 14.81 2.97
C GLU A 28 -7.04 13.83 1.86
N PRO A 29 -6.65 12.58 2.16
CA PRO A 29 -6.29 11.60 1.15
C PRO A 29 -7.43 11.41 0.14
N LEU A 30 -7.11 11.30 -1.16
CA LEU A 30 -8.11 11.13 -2.22
C LEU A 30 -9.10 9.99 -1.92
N ALA A 31 -8.63 8.90 -1.31
CA ALA A 31 -9.49 7.79 -0.91
C ALA A 31 -10.59 8.20 0.08
N GLN A 32 -10.29 9.12 1.01
CA GLN A 32 -11.27 9.63 1.97
C GLN A 32 -12.27 10.57 1.30
N VAL A 33 -11.82 11.44 0.41
CA VAL A 33 -12.69 12.30 -0.42
C VAL A 33 -13.67 11.44 -1.24
N ILE A 34 -13.16 10.37 -1.87
CA ILE A 34 -13.97 9.45 -2.66
C ILE A 34 -14.98 8.72 -1.76
N ARG A 35 -14.56 8.19 -0.61
CA ARG A 35 -15.48 7.52 0.34
C ARG A 35 -16.60 8.42 0.85
N ARG A 36 -16.35 9.71 1.04
CA ARG A 36 -17.38 10.68 1.44
C ARG A 36 -18.41 10.96 0.33
N ARG A 37 -18.00 10.80 -0.93
CA ARG A 37 -18.84 11.07 -2.11
C ARG A 37 -19.57 9.83 -2.61
N ILE A 38 -18.97 8.66 -2.45
CA ILE A 38 -19.63 7.37 -2.71
C ILE A 38 -20.64 7.14 -1.59
N GLY A 39 -21.85 6.71 -1.94
CA GLY A 39 -23.00 6.60 -1.03
C GLY A 39 -22.82 5.57 0.09
N PRO A 40 -23.77 4.66 0.33
CA PRO A 40 -23.70 3.76 1.48
C PRO A 40 -22.45 2.85 1.40
N LYS A 41 -21.75 2.69 2.53
CA LYS A 41 -20.52 1.89 2.66
C LYS A 41 -20.68 0.44 2.16
N SER A 42 -21.89 -0.12 2.24
CA SER A 42 -22.21 -1.47 1.76
C SER A 42 -22.03 -1.60 0.25
N GLU A 43 -22.54 -0.66 -0.54
CA GLU A 43 -22.41 -0.67 -2.01
C GLU A 43 -20.94 -0.54 -2.43
N LEU A 44 -20.18 0.30 -1.72
CA LEU A 44 -18.73 0.40 -1.92
C LEU A 44 -18.04 -0.95 -1.65
N ILE A 45 -18.35 -1.61 -0.53
CA ILE A 45 -17.76 -2.91 -0.19
C ILE A 45 -18.12 -3.95 -1.25
N GLU A 46 -19.37 -4.04 -1.68
CA GLU A 46 -19.79 -4.97 -2.74
C GLU A 46 -19.07 -4.70 -4.07
N MET A 47 -18.97 -3.43 -4.46
CA MET A 47 -18.24 -3.02 -5.66
C MET A 47 -16.76 -3.39 -5.58
N LEU A 48 -16.11 -3.18 -4.43
CA LEU A 48 -14.71 -3.54 -4.24
C LEU A 48 -14.54 -5.07 -4.22
N ALA A 49 -15.45 -5.80 -3.57
CA ALA A 49 -15.40 -7.26 -3.46
C ALA A 49 -15.45 -7.92 -4.84
N ALA A 50 -16.27 -7.40 -5.75
CA ALA A 50 -16.38 -7.88 -7.12
C ALA A 50 -15.06 -7.78 -7.92
N ARG A 51 -14.13 -6.90 -7.51
CA ARG A 51 -12.84 -6.70 -8.20
C ARG A 51 -11.71 -7.57 -7.67
N VAL A 52 -11.92 -8.24 -6.54
CA VAL A 52 -10.87 -9.01 -5.83
C VAL A 52 -11.36 -10.41 -5.46
N ASN A 53 -12.27 -10.96 -6.25
CA ASN A 53 -12.88 -12.29 -6.05
C ASN A 53 -13.46 -12.48 -4.64
N GLY A 54 -14.04 -11.43 -4.06
CA GLY A 54 -14.61 -11.45 -2.71
C GLY A 54 -13.58 -11.52 -1.58
N ARG A 55 -12.27 -11.44 -1.87
CA ARG A 55 -11.18 -11.58 -0.89
C ARG A 55 -10.79 -10.26 -0.22
N LEU A 56 -11.76 -9.39 0.09
CA LEU A 56 -11.46 -8.10 0.75
C LEU A 56 -10.80 -8.27 2.12
N GLU A 57 -11.26 -9.23 2.92
CA GLU A 57 -10.67 -9.52 4.24
C GLU A 57 -9.19 -9.91 4.14
N LEU A 58 -8.80 -10.62 3.07
CA LEU A 58 -7.41 -10.98 2.84
C LEU A 58 -6.56 -9.75 2.52
N ILE A 59 -7.08 -8.81 1.74
CA ILE A 59 -6.40 -7.54 1.42
C ILE A 59 -6.27 -6.69 2.69
N GLU A 60 -7.32 -6.63 3.50
CA GLU A 60 -7.29 -5.91 4.77
C GLU A 60 -6.24 -6.49 5.72
N LYS A 61 -6.25 -7.82 5.92
CA LYS A 61 -5.28 -8.55 6.74
C LYS A 61 -3.85 -8.45 6.22
N SER A 62 -3.67 -8.43 4.90
CA SER A 62 -2.37 -8.23 4.25
C SER A 62 -1.92 -6.77 4.28
N GLY A 63 -2.71 -5.89 4.87
CA GLY A 63 -2.52 -4.45 4.86
C GLY A 63 -1.11 -3.96 5.20
N PRO A 64 -0.52 -4.35 6.35
CA PRO A 64 0.84 -3.93 6.69
C PRO A 64 1.89 -4.40 5.68
N THR A 65 1.72 -5.60 5.12
CA THR A 65 2.63 -6.15 4.10
C THR A 65 2.50 -5.38 2.79
N LEU A 66 1.26 -5.09 2.38
CA LEU A 66 0.97 -4.39 1.14
C LEU A 66 1.38 -2.92 1.23
N ASP A 67 1.12 -2.24 2.35
CA ASP A 67 1.49 -0.84 2.55
C ASP A 67 3.02 -0.67 2.54
N ALA A 68 3.77 -1.56 3.20
CA ALA A 68 5.23 -1.54 3.13
C ALA A 68 5.74 -1.81 1.72
N TRP A 69 5.16 -2.78 1.01
CA TRP A 69 5.53 -3.06 -0.38
C TRP A 69 5.27 -1.88 -1.31
N LEU A 70 4.12 -1.21 -1.17
CA LEU A 70 3.76 -0.02 -1.95
C LEU A 70 4.62 1.19 -1.58
N ALA A 71 4.93 1.41 -0.30
CA ALA A 71 5.80 2.50 0.15
C ALA A 71 7.22 2.41 -0.43
N HIS A 72 7.66 1.22 -0.82
CA HIS A 72 8.94 0.96 -1.46
C HIS A 72 8.82 0.65 -2.96
N GLY A 73 7.77 1.14 -3.62
CA GLY A 73 7.61 1.04 -5.09
C GLY A 73 7.57 -0.40 -5.61
N GLY A 74 7.10 -1.35 -4.80
CA GLY A 74 7.07 -2.76 -5.14
C GLY A 74 8.39 -3.52 -4.93
N ASN A 75 9.41 -2.89 -4.34
CA ASN A 75 10.68 -3.55 -4.07
C ASN A 75 10.59 -4.49 -2.86
N LEU A 76 10.55 -5.79 -3.13
CA LEU A 76 10.47 -6.84 -2.11
C LEU A 76 11.60 -6.79 -1.08
N SER A 77 12.83 -6.49 -1.49
CA SER A 77 13.97 -6.49 -0.58
C SER A 77 13.93 -5.29 0.35
N ALA A 78 13.62 -4.10 -0.19
CA ALA A 78 13.50 -2.88 0.59
C ALA A 78 12.32 -2.96 1.57
N ALA A 79 11.16 -3.43 1.10
CA ALA A 79 9.99 -3.62 1.95
C ALA A 79 10.21 -4.66 3.06
N ALA A 80 10.90 -5.77 2.75
CA ALA A 80 11.22 -6.79 3.75
C ALA A 80 12.17 -6.23 4.82
N GLN A 81 13.18 -5.45 4.40
CA GLN A 81 14.09 -4.77 5.31
C GLN A 81 13.35 -3.78 6.22
N ALA A 82 12.46 -2.95 5.66
CA ALA A 82 11.68 -1.98 6.42
C ALA A 82 10.71 -2.63 7.42
N MET A 83 10.16 -3.80 7.07
CA MET A 83 9.29 -4.57 7.96
C MET A 83 10.04 -5.42 9.00
N GLY A 84 11.37 -5.53 8.92
CA GLY A 84 12.12 -6.50 9.73
C GLY A 84 11.78 -7.95 9.40
N ALA A 85 11.32 -8.23 8.18
CA ALA A 85 10.92 -9.55 7.71
C ALA A 85 11.93 -10.15 6.73
N HIS A 86 11.92 -11.47 6.58
CA HIS A 86 12.72 -12.12 5.55
C HIS A 86 12.06 -11.93 4.16
N ARG A 87 12.87 -11.63 3.13
CA ARG A 87 12.39 -11.40 1.76
C ARG A 87 11.51 -12.53 1.21
N ASN A 88 11.87 -13.79 1.47
CA ASN A 88 11.08 -14.93 1.00
C ASN A 88 9.72 -15.01 1.70
N SER A 89 9.64 -14.61 2.97
CA SER A 89 8.37 -14.56 3.70
C SER A 89 7.46 -13.47 3.15
N LEU A 90 8.02 -12.31 2.81
CA LEU A 90 7.27 -11.23 2.17
C LEU A 90 6.76 -11.64 0.79
N ARG A 91 7.63 -12.24 -0.04
CA ARG A 91 7.26 -12.81 -1.34
C ARG A 91 6.10 -13.79 -1.18
N TYR A 92 6.24 -14.79 -0.30
CA TYR A 92 5.20 -15.80 -0.10
C TYR A 92 3.84 -15.18 0.25
N ARG A 93 3.82 -14.16 1.12
CA ARG A 93 2.59 -13.45 1.48
C ARG A 93 1.95 -12.75 0.28
N LEU A 94 2.76 -12.06 -0.54
CA LEU A 94 2.29 -11.37 -1.73
C LEU A 94 1.84 -12.36 -2.82
N ASP A 95 2.60 -13.42 -3.08
CA ASP A 95 2.22 -14.48 -4.03
C ASP A 95 0.89 -15.12 -3.62
N ASN A 96 0.70 -15.38 -2.32
CA ASN A 96 -0.58 -15.87 -1.80
C ASN A 96 -1.71 -14.84 -1.99
N LEU A 97 -1.45 -13.56 -1.75
CA LEU A 97 -2.42 -12.49 -1.97
C LEU A 97 -2.86 -12.44 -3.45
N PHE A 98 -1.92 -12.40 -4.38
CA PHE A 98 -2.21 -12.36 -5.82
C PHE A 98 -2.95 -13.62 -6.29
N ARG A 99 -2.53 -14.80 -5.84
CA ARG A 99 -3.20 -16.06 -6.15
C ARG A 99 -4.65 -16.08 -5.69
N GLU A 100 -4.92 -15.68 -4.44
CA GLU A 100 -6.27 -15.74 -3.87
C GLU A 100 -7.20 -14.64 -4.43
N THR A 101 -6.67 -13.45 -4.70
CA THR A 101 -7.44 -12.34 -5.27
C THR A 101 -7.64 -12.48 -6.78
N GLY A 102 -6.85 -13.31 -7.45
CA GLY A 102 -6.83 -13.47 -8.92
C GLY A 102 -6.15 -12.31 -9.67
N LEU A 103 -5.65 -11.31 -8.96
CA LEU A 103 -4.93 -10.18 -9.52
C LEU A 103 -3.52 -10.59 -9.94
N ARG A 104 -3.01 -10.00 -11.02
CA ARG A 104 -1.67 -10.30 -11.52
C ARG A 104 -0.68 -9.16 -11.23
N PRO A 105 0.50 -9.44 -10.63
CA PRO A 105 1.48 -8.41 -10.30
C PRO A 105 2.20 -7.80 -11.51
N ASP A 106 2.11 -8.44 -12.68
CA ASP A 106 2.68 -7.98 -13.95
C ASP A 106 1.68 -7.18 -14.80
N CYS A 107 0.42 -7.08 -14.36
CA CYS A 107 -0.62 -6.30 -15.04
C CYS A 107 -0.86 -4.96 -14.32
N ALA A 108 -0.60 -3.86 -15.02
CA ALA A 108 -0.80 -2.51 -14.47
C ALA A 108 -2.23 -2.29 -13.95
N GLN A 109 -3.25 -2.75 -14.69
CA GLN A 109 -4.66 -2.60 -14.30
C GLN A 109 -5.00 -3.34 -13.00
N ASP A 110 -4.39 -4.50 -12.79
CA ASP A 110 -4.61 -5.31 -11.59
C ASP A 110 -3.90 -4.68 -10.38
N LEU A 111 -2.72 -4.09 -10.58
CA LEU A 111 -2.02 -3.31 -9.56
C LEU A 111 -2.80 -2.04 -9.18
N GLU A 112 -3.33 -1.30 -10.16
CA GLU A 112 -4.20 -0.14 -9.90
C GLU A 112 -5.41 -0.53 -9.05
N THR A 113 -6.04 -1.66 -9.40
CA THR A 113 -7.17 -2.22 -8.64
C THR A 113 -6.76 -2.52 -7.21
N LEU A 114 -5.63 -3.19 -7.01
CA LEU A 114 -5.12 -3.54 -5.68
C LEU A 114 -4.84 -2.30 -4.83
N VAL A 115 -4.17 -1.30 -5.41
CA VAL A 115 -3.84 -0.03 -4.74
C VAL A 115 -5.12 0.72 -4.36
N MET A 116 -6.09 0.82 -5.27
CA MET A 116 -7.35 1.50 -5.03
C MET A 116 -8.15 0.81 -3.92
N VAL A 117 -8.31 -0.51 -4.00
CA VAL A 117 -9.02 -1.30 -2.99
C VAL A 117 -8.34 -1.14 -1.63
N ARG A 118 -7.00 -1.26 -1.56
CA ARG A 118 -6.26 -1.06 -0.32
C ARG A 118 -6.47 0.35 0.25
N ALA A 119 -6.40 1.38 -0.59
CA ALA A 119 -6.60 2.76 -0.16
C ALA A 119 -8.02 3.00 0.39
N MET A 120 -9.04 2.38 -0.21
CA MET A 120 -10.42 2.45 0.28
C MET A 120 -10.62 1.71 1.61
N LEU A 121 -9.96 0.58 1.80
CA LEU A 121 -10.03 -0.23 3.02
C LEU A 121 -9.16 0.31 4.16
N ARG A 122 -8.24 1.25 3.91
CA ARG A 122 -7.46 1.84 5.00
C ARG A 122 -8.41 2.47 6.03
N PRO A 123 -8.25 2.13 7.32
CA PRO A 123 -9.04 2.77 8.36
C PRO A 123 -8.77 4.27 8.24
N THR A 124 -9.85 5.05 8.13
CA THR A 124 -9.77 6.48 8.38
C THR A 124 -9.37 6.61 9.84
N THR A 125 -8.08 6.74 10.11
CA THR A 125 -7.66 7.37 11.34
C THR A 125 -8.16 8.80 11.20
N GLU A 126 -9.35 9.06 11.73
CA GLU A 126 -9.70 10.40 12.14
C GLU A 126 -8.50 10.91 12.94
N PHE A 127 -8.05 12.11 12.60
CA PHE A 127 -7.25 12.92 13.48
C PHE A 127 -8.13 13.30 14.71
N GLU A 128 -8.50 12.33 15.54
CA GLU A 128 -8.98 12.48 16.91
C GLU A 128 -7.72 12.45 17.78
N THR A 129 -7.30 13.48 18.51
CA THR A 129 -7.94 14.70 19.02
C THR A 129 -6.80 15.73 19.18
N PRO A 130 -6.99 17.05 18.94
CA PRO A 130 -6.03 18.03 19.46
C PRO A 130 -5.91 17.84 20.98
N PRO A 131 -4.71 18.02 21.59
CA PRO A 131 -4.55 17.92 23.03
C PRO A 131 -5.57 18.88 23.67
N GLY A 132 -6.51 18.29 24.41
CA GLY A 132 -7.47 19.04 25.21
C GLY A 132 -6.71 20.02 26.10
N ASP A 133 -7.32 21.19 26.24
CA ASP A 133 -6.91 22.27 27.12
C ASP A 133 -6.39 21.69 28.45
N ILE A 134 -5.13 22.02 28.76
CA ILE A 134 -4.63 21.94 30.13
C ILE A 134 -5.26 23.14 30.83
N GLU A 135 -6.35 22.90 31.58
CA GLU A 135 -6.77 23.80 32.68
C GLU A 135 -5.71 23.81 33.79
#